data_AF-A0A920ELB9-F1
#
_entry.id   AF-A0A920ELB9-F1
#
_cell.length_a   1.000
_cell.length_b   1.000
_cell.length_c   1.000
_cell.angle_alpha   90.00
_cell.angle_beta   90.00
_cell.angle_gamma   90.00
#
_symmetry.space_group_name_H-M   'P 1'
#
loop_
_entity.id
_entity.type
_entity.pdbx_description
1 polymer ?
#
loop_
_entity_poly.entity_id
_entity_poly.type
_entity_poly.pdbx_seq_one_letter_code
_entity_poly.pdbx_strand_id
1 'polypeptide(L)'
;MKKKVYYEHDIHTGTSIGLEYEKYLHQSQSKYQNIEIIYSGKYGNAMYLDGCFMLSERNQDYYHDKCISLVPSSVKNILIIGGGDYAIASKLATQREN
;
A
#
# COMPACT_ATOMS: atom_id res chain seq x y z
N MET A 1 22.79 -7.48 -15.79
CA MET A 1 22.66 -7.16 -14.35
C MET A 1 21.65 -8.13 -13.74
N LYS A 2 21.91 -8.76 -12.59
CA LYS A 2 20.91 -9.62 -11.93
C LYS A 2 19.72 -8.73 -11.50
N LYS A 3 18.50 -9.13 -11.88
CA LYS A 3 17.28 -8.48 -11.41
C LYS A 3 17.17 -8.68 -9.89
N LYS A 4 16.93 -7.59 -9.16
CA LYS A 4 16.65 -7.65 -7.72
C LYS A 4 15.14 -7.81 -7.54
N VAL A 5 14.73 -8.79 -6.76
CA VAL A 5 13.33 -9.07 -6.48
C VAL A 5 13.14 -9.07 -4.96
N TYR A 6 12.15 -8.34 -4.48
CA TYR A 6 11.69 -8.41 -3.10
C TYR A 6 10.54 -9.43 -3.05
N TYR A 7 10.61 -10.40 -2.14
CA TYR A 7 9.60 -11.45 -2.03
C TYR A 7 8.79 -11.27 -0.75
N GLU A 8 7.48 -11.18 -0.92
CA GLU A 8 6.53 -11.49 0.15
C GLU A 8 6.40 -13.02 0.22
N HIS A 9 6.51 -13.57 1.43
CA HIS A 9 6.44 -15.00 1.68
C HIS A 9 5.24 -15.32 2.57
N ASP A 10 4.34 -16.16 2.08
CA ASP A 10 3.27 -16.73 2.89
C ASP A 10 3.69 -18.09 3.43
N ILE A 11 4.04 -18.13 4.72
CA ILE A 11 4.49 -19.34 5.42
C ILE A 11 3.40 -20.42 5.51
N HIS A 12 2.12 -20.04 5.49
CA HIS A 12 1.02 -20.98 5.67
C HIS A 12 0.75 -21.77 4.40
N THR A 13 0.84 -21.11 3.24
CA THR A 13 0.63 -21.75 1.94
C THR A 13 1.93 -22.20 1.27
N GLY A 14 3.08 -21.77 1.76
CA GLY A 14 4.38 -22.02 1.13
C GLY A 14 4.55 -21.27 -0.19
N THR A 15 3.76 -20.24 -0.45
CA THR A 15 3.80 -19.45 -1.69
C THR A 15 4.59 -18.16 -1.51
N SER A 16 5.00 -17.56 -2.62
CA SER A 16 5.72 -16.28 -2.59
C SER A 16 5.36 -15.43 -3.80
N ILE A 17 5.23 -14.13 -3.56
CA ILE A 17 4.95 -13.14 -4.60
C ILE A 17 6.13 -12.18 -4.64
N GLY A 18 6.69 -11.97 -5.84
CA GLY A 18 7.90 -11.17 -6.03
C GLY A 18 7.65 -9.87 -6.78
N LEU A 19 8.25 -8.79 -6.32
CA LEU A 19 8.29 -7.50 -7.02
C LEU A 19 9.72 -7.15 -7.43
N GLU A 20 9.94 -6.97 -8.74
CA GLU A 20 11.21 -6.45 -9.25
C GLU A 20 11.40 -4.99 -8.83
N TYR A 21 12.57 -4.68 -8.28
CA TYR A 21 12.92 -3.36 -7.78
C TYR A 21 14.33 -2.92 -8.21
N GLU A 22 14.54 -1.61 -8.28
CA GLU A 22 15.82 -1.03 -8.67
C GLU A 22 16.59 -0.53 -7.46
N LYS A 23 15.88 0.09 -6.50
CA LYS A 23 16.47 0.74 -5.33
C LYS A 23 15.69 0.41 -4.07
N TYR A 24 16.42 0.22 -2.99
CA TYR A 24 15.85 0.15 -1.66
C TYR A 24 15.89 1.56 -1.08
N LEU A 25 14.74 2.12 -0.70
CA LEU A 25 14.61 3.53 -0.36
C LEU A 25 14.63 3.78 1.14
N HIS A 26 13.98 2.94 1.93
CA HIS A 26 13.85 3.15 3.37
C HIS A 26 13.58 1.83 4.11
N GLN A 27 14.21 1.65 5.28
CA GLN A 27 13.89 0.57 6.22
C GLN A 27 13.88 1.14 7.64
N SER A 28 12.86 0.81 8.42
CA SER A 28 12.85 1.13 9.84
C SER A 28 11.96 0.18 10.64
N GLN A 29 12.41 -0.20 11.82
CA GLN A 29 11.57 -0.85 12.82
C GLN A 29 10.83 0.21 13.66
N SER A 30 9.49 0.19 13.63
CA SER A 30 8.67 0.94 14.57
C SER A 30 8.40 0.12 15.84
N LYS A 31 7.66 0.67 16.80
CA LYS A 31 7.16 -0.09 17.96
C LYS A 31 6.25 -1.26 17.54
N TYR A 32 5.63 -1.21 16.36
CA TYR A 32 4.56 -2.11 15.97
C TYR A 32 4.93 -3.06 14.82
N GLN A 33 5.76 -2.60 13.89
CA GLN A 33 6.05 -3.29 12.62
C GLN A 33 7.33 -2.77 11.97
N ASN A 34 7.98 -3.62 11.20
CA ASN A 34 9.03 -3.26 10.26
C ASN A 34 8.41 -2.59 9.03
N ILE A 35 8.98 -1.47 8.60
CA ILE A 35 8.49 -0.64 7.50
C ILE A 35 9.57 -0.58 6.44
N GLU A 36 9.23 -0.99 5.23
CA GLU A 36 10.16 -1.05 4.10
C GLU A 36 9.57 -0.35 2.87
N ILE A 37 10.38 0.49 2.23
CA ILE A 37 10.02 1.13 0.96
C ILE A 37 11.07 0.76 -0.09
N ILE A 38 10.60 0.21 -1.21
CA ILE A 38 11.43 -0.06 -2.39
C ILE A 38 10.92 0.75 -3.60
N TYR A 39 11.81 1.07 -4.53
CA TYR A 39 11.47 1.66 -5.81
C TYR A 39 11.43 0.59 -6.90
N SER A 40 10.27 0.39 -7.50
CA SER A 40 10.07 -0.42 -8.70
C SER A 40 9.95 0.49 -9.92
N GLY A 41 10.74 0.24 -10.96
CA GLY A 41 10.63 0.99 -12.22
C GLY A 41 9.24 0.92 -12.84
N LYS A 42 8.51 -0.19 -12.62
CA LYS A 42 7.14 -0.38 -13.13
C LYS A 42 6.09 0.26 -12.23
N TYR A 43 6.17 0.06 -10.91
CA TYR A 43 5.09 0.41 -9.97
C TYR A 43 5.37 1.66 -9.11
N GLY A 44 6.51 2.31 -9.27
CA GLY A 44 6.93 3.44 -8.44
C GLY A 44 7.38 2.97 -7.05
N ASN A 45 7.18 3.81 -6.03
CA ASN A 45 7.45 3.42 -4.65
C ASN A 45 6.45 2.35 -4.20
N ALA A 46 6.94 1.26 -3.61
CA ALA A 46 6.13 0.21 -3.02
C ALA A 46 6.47 0.04 -1.55
N MET A 47 5.43 -0.01 -0.72
CA MET A 47 5.51 -0.13 0.72
C MET A 47 5.21 -1.55 1.16
N TYR A 48 6.04 -2.05 2.06
CA TYR A 48 5.85 -3.32 2.76
C TYR A 48 5.84 -3.08 4.27
N LEU A 49 4.98 -3.82 4.97
CA LEU A 49 4.92 -3.86 6.42
C LEU A 49 5.12 -5.32 6.85
N ASP A 50 6.13 -5.57 7.68
CA ASP A 50 6.52 -6.92 8.12
C ASP A 50 6.70 -7.92 6.95
N GLY A 51 7.16 -7.45 5.80
CA GLY A 51 7.36 -8.25 4.59
C GLY A 51 6.09 -8.45 3.74
N CYS A 52 4.92 -7.97 4.15
CA CYS A 52 3.69 -8.00 3.38
C CYS A 52 3.57 -6.77 2.47
N PHE A 53 3.20 -6.96 1.19
CA PHE A 53 2.95 -5.87 0.27
C PHE A 53 1.70 -5.10 0.67
N MET A 54 1.84 -3.79 0.87
CA MET A 54 0.71 -2.94 1.28
C MET A 54 0.13 -2.16 0.10
N LEU A 55 0.97 -1.38 -0.58
CA LEU A 55 0.58 -0.61 -1.75
C LEU A 55 1.78 -0.23 -2.61
N SER A 56 1.47 0.24 -3.82
CA SER A 56 2.43 0.91 -4.69
C SER A 56 1.84 2.19 -5.27
N GLU A 57 2.71 3.16 -5.51
CA GLU A 57 2.35 4.48 -6.03
C GLU A 57 1.45 4.41 -7.27
N ARG A 58 1.79 3.53 -8.23
CA ARG A 58 1.12 3.51 -9.55
C ARG A 58 -0.11 2.61 -9.66
N ASN A 59 -0.52 1.94 -8.58
CA ASN A 59 -1.67 1.02 -8.60
C ASN A 59 -2.56 1.11 -7.35
N GLN A 60 -2.23 1.98 -6.39
CA GLN A 60 -2.99 2.10 -5.14
C GLN A 60 -4.47 2.45 -5.38
N ASP A 61 -4.79 3.15 -6.47
CA ASP A 61 -6.15 3.61 -6.75
C ASP A 61 -7.15 2.44 -6.90
N TYR A 62 -6.73 1.29 -7.41
CA TYR A 62 -7.60 0.13 -7.54
C TYR A 62 -8.20 -0.32 -6.21
N TYR A 63 -7.38 -0.34 -5.16
CA TYR A 63 -7.83 -0.68 -3.82
C TYR A 63 -8.65 0.47 -3.22
N HIS A 64 -8.13 1.70 -3.28
CA HIS A 64 -8.77 2.84 -2.64
C HIS A 64 -10.11 3.20 -3.27
N ASP A 65 -10.21 3.28 -4.59
CA ASP A 65 -11.47 3.58 -5.28
C ASP A 65 -12.50 2.49 -5.03
N LYS A 66 -12.08 1.24 -4.92
CA LYS A 66 -12.98 0.15 -4.54
C LYS A 66 -13.51 0.35 -3.13
N CYS A 67 -12.67 0.66 -2.15
CA CYS A 67 -13.11 0.96 -0.78
C CYS A 67 -14.06 2.16 -0.73
N ILE A 68 -13.74 3.24 -1.45
CA ILE A 68 -14.59 4.43 -1.51
C ILE A 68 -15.95 4.12 -2.15
N SER A 69 -16.00 3.30 -3.20
CA SER A 69 -17.26 2.92 -3.87
C SER A 69 -18.25 2.18 -2.96
N LEU A 70 -17.77 1.61 -1.85
CA LEU A 70 -18.61 0.93 -0.86
C LEU A 70 -19.23 1.90 0.16
N VAL A 71 -18.77 3.15 0.22
CA VAL A 71 -19.27 4.16 1.15
C VAL A 71 -20.38 4.98 0.47
N PRO A 72 -21.62 4.95 0.96
CA PRO A 72 -22.69 5.77 0.40
C PRO A 72 -22.41 7.26 0.56
N SER A 73 -22.65 8.06 -0.49
CA SER A 73 -22.41 9.50 -0.50
C SER A 73 -23.25 10.28 0.53
N SER A 74 -24.34 9.70 1.03
CA SER A 74 -25.19 10.29 2.06
C SER A 74 -24.59 10.25 3.48
N VAL A 75 -23.52 9.49 3.70
CA VAL A 75 -22.91 9.31 5.02
C VAL A 75 -22.03 10.51 5.39
N LYS A 76 -22.40 11.18 6.48
CA LYS A 76 -21.69 12.37 6.98
C LYS A 76 -20.52 12.04 7.91
N ASN A 77 -20.65 10.98 8.72
CA ASN A 77 -19.65 10.58 9.70
C ASN A 77 -19.05 9.24 9.29
N ILE A 78 -17.73 9.21 9.09
CA ILE A 78 -16.99 8.02 8.62
C ILE A 78 -15.85 7.76 9.60
N LEU A 79 -15.74 6.52 10.09
CA LEU A 79 -14.60 6.05 10.85
C LEU A 79 -13.68 5.26 9.92
N ILE A 80 -12.41 5.66 9.84
CA ILE A 80 -11.36 4.92 9.12
C ILE A 80 -10.52 4.18 10.16
N ILE A 81 -10.38 2.87 10.00
CA ILE A 81 -9.49 2.03 10.82
C ILE A 81 -8.31 1.63 9.93
N GLY A 82 -7.09 1.96 10.35
CA GLY A 82 -5.92 1.88 9.49
C GLY A 82 -5.76 3.15 8.65
N GLY A 83 -5.48 3.01 7.35
CA GLY A 83 -5.30 4.16 6.44
C GLY A 83 -3.98 4.90 6.64
N GLY A 84 -2.91 4.19 6.97
CA GLY A 84 -1.60 4.78 7.27
C GLY A 84 -0.92 5.52 6.11
N ASP A 85 -1.39 5.31 4.88
CA ASP A 85 -0.96 6.02 3.67
C ASP A 85 -1.81 7.26 3.34
N TYR A 86 -2.85 7.53 4.15
CA TYR A 86 -3.76 8.66 4.06
C TYR A 86 -4.64 8.71 2.79
N ALA A 87 -4.58 7.72 1.89
CA ALA A 87 -5.23 7.79 0.58
C ALA A 87 -6.78 7.81 0.68
N ILE A 88 -7.36 6.95 1.53
CA ILE A 88 -8.83 6.93 1.76
C ILE A 88 -9.32 8.26 2.32
N ALA A 89 -8.63 8.79 3.33
CA ALA A 89 -9.00 10.05 3.96
C ALA A 89 -8.95 11.21 2.95
N SER A 90 -7.89 11.26 2.14
CA SER A 90 -7.75 12.27 1.08
C SER A 90 -8.87 12.20 0.05
N LYS A 91 -9.25 11.00 -0.42
CA LYS A 91 -10.33 10.84 -1.42
C LYS A 91 -11.71 11.20 -0.86
N LEU A 92 -12.00 10.86 0.39
CA LEU A 92 -13.27 11.24 1.03
C LEU A 92 -13.38 12.76 1.25
N ALA A 93 -12.27 13.43 1.53
CA ALA A 93 -12.25 14.88 1.69
C ALA A 93 -12.59 15.61 0.37
N THR A 94 -11.99 15.19 -0.75
CA THR A 94 -12.22 15.83 -2.05
C THR A 94 -13.59 15.55 -2.66
N GLN A 95 -14.20 14.39 -2.38
CA GLN A 95 -15.56 14.08 -2.86
C GLN A 95 -16.65 14.95 -2.23
N ARG A 96 -16.39 15.57 -1.07
CA ARG A 96 -17.37 16.42 -0.36
C ARG A 96 -17.35 17.88 -0.81
N GLU A 97 -16.37 18.28 -1.62
CA GLU A 97 -16.23 19.64 -2.15
C GLU A 97 -16.92 19.83 -3.51
N ASN A 98 -17.40 18.74 -4.13
CA ASN A 98 -18.19 18.73 -5.37
C ASN A 98 -19.68 18.49 -5.08
#